data_AF-A0A1A8KYA0-F1
#
_entry.id   AF-A0A1A8KYA0-F1
#
_cell.length_a   1.000
_cell.length_b   1.000
_cell.length_c   1.000
_cell.angle_alpha   90.00
_cell.angle_beta   90.00
_cell.angle_gamma   90.00
#
_symmetry.space_group_name_H-M   'P 1'
#
loop_
_entity.id
_entity.type
_entity.pdbx_description
1 polymer ?
#
loop_
_entity_poly.entity_id
_entity_poly.type
_entity_poly.pdbx_seq_one_letter_code
_entity_poly.pdbx_strand_id
1 'polypeptide(L)'
;LATELEELTSKISQLEDAKKKKDDEAKRWQKRAIVVEADLERTKEELKTKLIGVQIQNSVHPQMLEHDETDESSAEASAELTAPCMVQDRSEEERVTETQKNQRLQKNLKFLSTELARAVDESKKTPNDLIHAENVRAGRDKYKTLRMIRQGNTKQRIDEFESM
;
A
#
# COMPACT_ATOMS: atom_id res chain seq x y z
N LEU A 1 -47.61 -34.33 -26.48
CA LEU A 1 -46.74 -35.05 -27.46
C LEU A 1 -46.07 -34.11 -28.46
N ALA A 2 -46.71 -33.64 -29.55
CA ALA A 2 -46.01 -32.80 -30.53
C ALA A 2 -45.61 -31.40 -29.98
N THR A 3 -46.54 -30.72 -29.30
CA THR A 3 -46.32 -29.41 -28.66
C THR A 3 -45.30 -29.45 -27.52
N GLU A 4 -45.30 -30.56 -26.78
CA GLU A 4 -44.43 -30.81 -25.64
C GLU A 4 -42.98 -31.08 -26.08
N LEU A 5 -42.79 -31.75 -27.22
CA LEU A 5 -41.47 -31.91 -27.85
C LEU A 5 -40.92 -30.57 -28.40
N GLU A 6 -41.80 -29.73 -28.93
CA GLU A 6 -41.44 -28.41 -29.44
C GLU A 6 -41.00 -27.47 -28.30
N GLU A 7 -41.70 -27.52 -27.17
CA GLU A 7 -41.36 -26.78 -25.95
C GLU A 7 -40.03 -27.25 -25.34
N LEU A 8 -39.79 -28.56 -25.26
CA LEU A 8 -38.50 -29.11 -24.81
C LEU A 8 -37.35 -28.71 -25.74
N THR A 9 -37.56 -28.74 -27.05
CA THR A 9 -36.55 -28.33 -28.04
C THR A 9 -36.23 -26.84 -27.91
N SER A 10 -37.24 -25.99 -27.70
CA SER A 10 -37.05 -24.56 -27.42
C SER A 10 -36.25 -24.33 -26.14
N LYS A 11 -36.55 -25.09 -25.08
CA LYS A 11 -35.84 -25.02 -23.80
C LYS A 11 -34.37 -25.41 -23.93
N ILE A 12 -34.07 -26.46 -24.70
CA ILE A 12 -32.70 -26.91 -24.97
C ILE A 12 -31.92 -25.81 -25.69
N SER A 13 -32.49 -25.23 -26.75
CA SER A 13 -31.85 -24.15 -27.50
C SER A 13 -31.53 -22.93 -26.62
N GLN A 14 -32.46 -22.52 -25.74
CA GLN A 14 -32.22 -21.42 -24.80
C GLN A 14 -31.09 -21.71 -23.81
N LEU A 15 -30.99 -22.95 -23.33
CA LEU A 15 -29.93 -23.37 -22.40
C LEU A 15 -28.56 -23.43 -23.09
N GLU A 16 -28.51 -23.88 -24.34
CA GLU A 16 -27.28 -23.89 -25.15
C GLU A 16 -26.76 -22.47 -25.42
N ASP A 17 -27.65 -21.54 -25.78
CA ASP A 17 -27.30 -20.13 -25.98
C ASP A 17 -26.82 -19.46 -24.68
N ALA A 18 -27.48 -19.76 -23.55
CA ALA A 18 -27.08 -19.26 -22.25
C ALA A 18 -25.70 -19.81 -21.84
N LYS A 19 -25.44 -21.10 -22.10
CA LYS A 19 -24.14 -21.73 -21.87
C LYS A 19 -23.06 -21.09 -22.74
N LYS A 20 -23.32 -20.92 -24.04
CA LYS A 20 -22.40 -20.30 -24.98
C LYS A 20 -22.03 -18.86 -24.58
N LYS A 21 -23.00 -18.06 -24.14
CA LYS A 21 -22.75 -16.71 -23.62
C LYS A 21 -21.83 -16.72 -22.40
N LYS A 22 -22.06 -17.63 -21.45
CA LYS A 22 -21.19 -17.78 -20.27
C LYS A 22 -19.78 -18.24 -20.64
N ASP A 23 -19.65 -19.18 -21.57
CA ASP A 23 -18.34 -19.65 -22.05
C ASP A 23 -17.56 -18.53 -22.75
N ASP A 24 -18.24 -17.71 -23.56
CA ASP A 24 -17.63 -16.54 -24.22
C ASP A 24 -17.22 -15.46 -23.21
N GLU A 25 -18.02 -15.23 -22.17
CA GLU A 25 -17.67 -14.32 -21.09
C GLU A 25 -16.46 -14.83 -20.29
N ALA A 26 -16.42 -16.12 -19.97
CA ALA A 26 -15.28 -16.75 -19.31
C ALA A 26 -14.00 -16.60 -20.14
N LYS A 27 -14.06 -16.83 -21.46
CA LYS A 27 -12.92 -16.62 -22.38
C LYS A 27 -12.47 -15.15 -22.39
N ARG A 28 -13.38 -14.19 -22.33
CA ARG A 28 -13.04 -12.76 -22.25
C ARG A 28 -12.34 -12.43 -20.93
N TRP A 29 -12.81 -12.99 -19.82
CA TRP A 29 -12.16 -12.82 -18.52
C TRP A 29 -10.78 -13.45 -18.48
N GLN A 30 -10.62 -14.65 -19.03
CA GLN A 30 -9.32 -15.32 -19.14
C GLN A 30 -8.33 -14.49 -19.97
N LYS A 31 -8.73 -13.97 -21.13
CA LYS A 31 -7.89 -13.08 -21.94
C LYS A 31 -7.48 -11.82 -21.18
N ARG A 32 -8.42 -11.21 -20.45
CA ARG A 32 -8.12 -10.02 -19.62
C ARG A 32 -7.13 -10.35 -18.49
N ALA A 33 -7.25 -11.51 -17.84
CA ALA A 33 -6.32 -11.93 -16.81
C ALA A 33 -4.88 -12.06 -17.35
N ILE A 34 -4.72 -12.69 -18.52
CA ILE A 34 -3.41 -12.85 -19.18
C ILE A 34 -2.78 -11.48 -19.49
N VAL A 35 -3.56 -10.53 -20.01
CA VAL A 35 -3.07 -9.18 -20.32
C VAL A 35 -2.62 -8.46 -19.04
N VAL A 36 -3.41 -8.54 -17.97
CA VAL A 36 -3.06 -7.91 -16.68
C VAL A 36 -1.80 -8.53 -16.08
N GLU A 37 -1.63 -9.85 -16.20
CA GLU A 37 -0.43 -10.55 -15.73
C GLU A 37 0.82 -10.14 -16.52
N ALA A 38 0.72 -10.04 -17.85
CA ALA A 38 1.80 -9.56 -18.71
C ALA A 38 2.17 -8.09 -18.42
N ASP A 39 1.18 -7.22 -18.23
CA ASP A 39 1.39 -5.83 -17.86
C ASP A 39 2.09 -5.70 -16.50
N LEU A 40 1.69 -6.53 -15.53
CA LEU A 40 2.30 -6.57 -14.20
C LEU A 40 3.77 -7.00 -14.29
N GLU A 41 4.11 -8.02 -15.08
CA GLU A 41 5.49 -8.46 -15.25
C GLU A 41 6.35 -7.39 -15.93
N ARG A 42 5.83 -6.73 -16.98
CA ARG A 42 6.51 -5.58 -17.61
C ARG A 42 6.81 -4.48 -16.60
N THR A 43 5.85 -4.14 -15.73
CA THR A 43 6.09 -3.10 -14.70
C THR A 43 7.15 -3.51 -13.67
N LYS A 44 7.23 -4.79 -13.31
CA LYS A 44 8.29 -5.29 -12.43
C LYS A 44 9.66 -5.20 -13.10
N GLU A 45 9.77 -5.57 -14.37
CA GLU A 45 11.01 -5.47 -15.14
C GLU A 45 11.48 -4.02 -15.28
N GLU A 46 10.56 -3.09 -15.57
CA GLU A 46 10.85 -1.65 -15.63
C GLU A 46 11.35 -1.12 -14.27
N LEU A 47 10.74 -1.55 -13.16
CA LEU A 47 11.18 -1.17 -11.81
C LEU A 47 12.56 -1.75 -11.47
N LYS A 48 12.80 -3.03 -11.81
CA LYS A 48 14.10 -3.69 -11.60
C LYS A 48 15.20 -3.02 -12.41
N THR A 49 14.92 -2.65 -13.65
CA THR A 49 15.87 -1.94 -14.53
C THR A 49 16.20 -0.55 -13.98
N LYS A 50 15.19 0.20 -13.50
CA LYS A 50 15.41 1.49 -12.83
C LYS A 50 16.24 1.35 -11.56
N LEU A 51 16.01 0.31 -10.76
CA LEU A 51 16.78 0.04 -9.55
C LEU A 51 18.25 -0.28 -9.85
N ILE A 52 18.52 -1.10 -10.87
CA ILE A 52 19.89 -1.41 -11.31
C ILE A 52 20.59 -0.17 -11.90
N GLY A 53 19.87 0.67 -12.65
CA GLY A 53 20.41 1.93 -13.17
C GLY A 53 20.85 2.91 -12.07
N VAL A 54 20.13 2.94 -10.93
CA VAL A 54 20.51 3.73 -9.75
C VAL A 54 21.71 3.12 -9.02
N GLN A 55 21.82 1.78 -8.96
CA GLN A 55 22.94 1.09 -8.29
C GLN A 55 24.28 1.32 -9.00
N ILE A 56 24.31 1.38 -10.34
CA ILE A 56 25.55 1.52 -11.12
C ILE A 56 26.14 2.94 -11.03
N GLN A 57 25.35 3.98 -10.80
CA GLN A 57 25.86 5.34 -10.61
C GLN A 57 26.56 5.55 -9.25
N ASN A 58 26.35 4.65 -8.29
CA ASN A 58 26.88 4.77 -6.92
C ASN A 58 28.13 3.92 -6.64
N SER A 59 28.63 3.14 -7.62
CA SER A 59 29.75 2.19 -7.42
C SER A 59 31.08 2.72 -7.96
N VAL A 60 31.55 3.85 -7.43
CA VAL A 60 32.97 4.25 -7.50
C VAL A 60 33.50 4.49 -6.09
N HIS A 61 33.70 3.41 -5.32
CA HIS A 61 34.71 3.45 -4.26
C HIS A 61 35.27 2.05 -3.95
N PRO A 62 36.54 1.77 -4.28
CA PRO A 62 37.23 0.56 -3.85
C PRO A 62 38.02 0.84 -2.57
N GLN A 63 37.66 0.20 -1.46
CA GLN A 63 38.62 -0.04 -0.38
C GLN A 63 38.22 -1.28 0.42
N MET A 64 38.74 -2.43 0.00
CA MET A 64 38.88 -3.60 0.85
C MET A 64 40.05 -3.29 1.80
N LEU A 65 39.74 -2.97 3.06
CA LEU A 65 40.74 -2.92 4.12
C LEU A 65 40.58 -4.21 4.93
N GLU A 66 41.64 -5.02 4.88
CA GLU A 66 41.87 -6.24 5.66
C GLU A 66 41.37 -6.10 7.11
N HIS A 67 40.51 -7.02 7.53
CA HIS A 67 39.96 -7.09 8.87
C HIS A 67 40.90 -7.94 9.74
N ASP A 68 41.66 -7.27 10.61
CA ASP A 68 42.42 -7.92 11.68
C ASP A 68 41.45 -8.22 12.83
N GLU A 69 41.23 -9.50 13.08
CA GLU A 69 40.37 -10.04 14.12
C GLU A 69 41.11 -9.90 15.47
N THR A 70 40.83 -8.85 16.25
CA THR A 70 41.23 -8.87 17.67
C THR A 70 40.32 -8.05 18.58
N ASP A 71 39.79 -8.80 19.55
CA ASP A 71 39.41 -8.42 20.92
C ASP A 71 37.93 -8.06 21.19
N GLU A 72 37.18 -9.10 21.52
CA GLU A 72 35.94 -9.09 22.28
C GLU A 72 36.18 -8.51 23.68
N SER A 73 35.92 -7.21 23.87
CA SER A 73 35.73 -6.61 25.20
C SER A 73 34.37 -5.92 25.26
N SER A 74 33.47 -6.54 26.02
CA SER A 74 32.11 -6.07 26.31
C SER A 74 32.14 -4.77 27.13
N ALA A 75 32.07 -3.63 26.44
CA ALA A 75 31.73 -2.34 27.04
C ALA A 75 30.98 -1.47 26.00
N GLU A 76 29.66 -1.45 26.14
CA GLU A 76 28.71 -0.64 25.37
C GLU A 76 28.47 -1.09 23.91
N ALA A 77 27.30 -1.66 23.64
CA ALA A 77 26.80 -1.89 22.27
C ALA A 77 26.35 -0.57 21.61
N SER A 78 27.20 0.45 21.66
CA SER A 78 27.01 1.78 21.09
C SER A 78 27.72 1.83 19.75
N ALA A 79 26.97 2.00 18.67
CA ALA A 79 27.53 2.20 17.33
C ALA A 79 27.31 3.63 16.89
N GLU A 80 28.37 4.31 16.44
CA GLU A 80 28.24 5.59 15.75
C GLU A 80 27.61 5.35 14.37
N LEU A 81 26.52 6.05 14.08
CA LEU A 81 25.86 5.94 12.78
C LEU A 81 26.65 6.73 11.74
N THR A 82 27.42 6.04 10.90
CA THR A 82 28.08 6.65 9.74
C THR A 82 27.02 7.27 8.84
N ALA A 83 27.09 8.58 8.57
CA ALA A 83 26.15 9.28 7.71
C ALA A 83 26.51 9.06 6.22
N PRO A 84 25.86 8.13 5.49
CA PRO A 84 26.07 8.04 4.05
C PRO A 84 25.34 9.24 3.43
N CYS A 85 25.86 9.76 2.32
CA CYS A 85 25.31 10.88 1.55
C CYS A 85 23.76 10.87 1.55
N MET A 86 23.16 11.74 2.37
CA MET A 86 21.75 11.73 2.75
C MET A 86 20.86 12.33 1.66
N VAL A 87 20.82 11.69 0.50
CA VAL A 87 19.85 12.06 -0.54
C VAL A 87 18.47 11.63 -0.04
N GLN A 88 17.70 12.60 0.48
CA GLN A 88 16.31 12.48 0.95
C GLN A 88 16.04 11.82 2.32
N ASP A 89 16.81 12.18 3.36
CA ASP A 89 16.61 11.73 4.75
C ASP A 89 15.17 11.88 5.31
N ARG A 90 14.37 12.79 4.75
CA ARG A 90 12.99 13.11 5.21
C ARG A 90 11.95 13.07 4.09
N SER A 91 12.13 12.22 3.08
CA SER A 91 11.21 12.07 1.94
C SER A 91 9.74 11.85 2.33
N GLU A 92 9.50 11.27 3.51
CA GLU A 92 8.18 11.00 4.03
C GLU A 92 7.34 12.23 4.33
N GLU A 93 7.96 13.39 4.48
CA GLU A 93 7.25 14.63 4.77
C GLU A 93 6.46 15.12 3.58
N GLU A 94 6.85 14.76 2.36
CA GLU A 94 6.15 15.10 1.12
C GLU A 94 5.09 14.05 0.74
N ARG A 95 5.06 12.90 1.42
CA ARG A 95 4.12 11.81 1.11
C ARG A 95 2.68 12.21 1.43
N VAL A 96 1.77 11.69 0.62
CA VAL A 96 0.32 11.76 0.83
C VAL A 96 -0.26 10.37 1.01
N THR A 97 -1.40 10.28 1.69
CA THR A 97 -2.09 8.99 1.88
C THR A 97 -2.61 8.44 0.56
N GLU A 98 -2.70 7.11 0.44
CA GLU A 98 -3.30 6.45 -0.73
C GLU A 98 -4.73 6.96 -0.95
N THR A 99 -5.49 7.11 0.13
CA THR A 99 -6.85 7.66 0.12
C THR A 99 -6.92 9.06 -0.49
N GLN A 100 -5.86 9.87 -0.39
CA GLN A 100 -5.83 11.22 -0.95
C GLN A 100 -5.54 11.24 -2.45
N LYS A 101 -4.61 10.40 -2.94
CA LYS A 101 -4.25 10.37 -4.36
C LYS A 101 -5.12 9.43 -5.20
N ASN A 102 -5.76 8.43 -4.58
CA ASN A 102 -6.56 7.42 -5.26
C ASN A 102 -8.06 7.70 -5.08
N GLN A 103 -8.68 8.31 -6.09
CA GLN A 103 -10.10 8.66 -6.07
C GLN A 103 -11.03 7.46 -5.88
N ARG A 104 -10.67 6.30 -6.45
CA ARG A 104 -11.47 5.06 -6.33
C ARG A 104 -11.46 4.57 -4.88
N LEU A 105 -10.28 4.51 -4.27
CA LEU A 105 -10.15 4.14 -2.86
C LEU A 105 -10.95 5.11 -1.97
N GLN A 106 -10.83 6.42 -2.22
CA GLN A 106 -11.58 7.42 -1.46
C GLN A 106 -13.11 7.21 -1.55
N LYS A 107 -13.64 6.96 -2.75
CA LYS A 107 -15.06 6.69 -2.96
C LYS A 107 -15.50 5.42 -2.24
N ASN A 108 -14.71 4.35 -2.35
CA ASN A 108 -15.01 3.07 -1.69
C ASN A 108 -15.04 3.20 -0.16
N LEU A 109 -14.08 3.93 0.43
CA LEU A 109 -14.05 4.16 1.89
C LEU A 109 -15.24 5.00 2.36
N LYS A 110 -15.62 6.04 1.61
CA LYS A 110 -16.83 6.85 1.91
C LYS A 110 -18.11 6.03 1.83
N PHE A 111 -18.22 5.18 0.81
CA PHE A 111 -19.34 4.28 0.64
C PHE A 111 -19.44 3.29 1.81
N LEU A 112 -18.36 2.57 2.11
CA LEU A 112 -18.33 1.59 3.21
C LEU A 112 -18.61 2.24 4.57
N SER A 113 -18.08 3.45 4.82
CA SER A 113 -18.38 4.22 6.04
C SER A 113 -19.87 4.49 6.20
N THR A 114 -20.56 4.83 5.11
CA THR A 114 -22.01 5.08 5.12
C THR A 114 -22.82 3.80 5.34
N GLU A 115 -22.40 2.68 4.74
CA GLU A 115 -23.07 1.39 4.92
C GLU A 115 -22.91 0.87 6.34
N LEU A 116 -21.69 0.89 6.88
CA LEU A 116 -21.40 0.39 8.23
C LEU A 116 -22.02 1.24 9.32
N ALA A 117 -22.18 2.56 9.11
CA ALA A 117 -22.79 3.46 10.10
C ALA A 117 -24.19 3.01 10.56
N ARG A 118 -24.92 2.22 9.76
CA ARG A 118 -26.24 1.67 10.12
C ARG A 118 -26.16 0.46 11.07
N ALA A 119 -25.02 -0.22 11.09
CA ALA A 119 -24.81 -1.46 11.84
C ALA A 119 -23.85 -1.28 13.03
N VAL A 120 -23.22 -0.12 13.18
CA VAL A 120 -22.29 0.18 14.27
C VAL A 120 -23.05 0.35 15.59
N ASP A 121 -22.61 -0.38 16.61
CA ASP A 121 -23.03 -0.23 17.99
C ASP A 121 -22.10 0.77 18.69
N GLU A 122 -22.62 1.97 18.95
CA GLU A 122 -21.89 3.08 19.58
C GLU A 122 -21.36 2.73 20.98
N SER A 123 -22.00 1.79 21.70
CA SER A 123 -21.56 1.37 23.03
C SER A 123 -20.29 0.50 23.02
N LYS A 124 -19.93 -0.06 21.86
CA LYS A 124 -18.80 -0.98 21.70
C LYS A 124 -17.56 -0.33 21.09
N LYS A 125 -17.52 1.00 21.00
CA LYS A 125 -16.34 1.72 20.51
C LYS A 125 -15.16 1.53 21.47
N THR A 126 -14.02 1.12 20.91
CA THR A 126 -12.77 1.01 21.66
C THR A 126 -12.12 2.39 21.81
N PRO A 127 -11.16 2.57 22.74
CA PRO A 127 -10.39 3.80 22.86
C PRO A 127 -9.69 4.20 21.55
N ASN A 128 -9.21 3.22 20.78
CA ASN A 128 -8.56 3.46 19.48
C ASN A 128 -9.55 3.98 18.43
N ASP A 129 -10.81 3.53 18.46
CA ASP A 129 -11.85 4.03 17.56
C ASP A 129 -12.16 5.51 17.82
N LEU A 130 -12.21 5.89 19.11
CA LEU A 130 -12.42 7.28 19.52
C LEU A 130 -11.25 8.17 19.08
N ILE A 131 -10.01 7.72 19.28
CA ILE A 131 -8.80 8.42 18.83
C ILE A 131 -8.79 8.56 17.30
N HIS A 132 -9.14 7.49 16.57
CA HIS A 132 -9.20 7.53 15.11
C HIS A 132 -10.28 8.51 14.61
N ALA A 133 -11.48 8.47 15.19
CA ALA A 133 -12.57 9.37 14.84
C ALA A 133 -12.18 10.84 15.07
N GLU A 134 -11.51 11.13 16.19
CA GLU A 134 -10.99 12.47 16.49
C GLU A 134 -9.88 12.91 15.53
N ASN A 135 -8.97 12.00 15.16
CA ASN A 135 -7.93 12.27 14.17
C ASN A 135 -8.54 12.61 12.80
N VAL A 136 -9.52 11.83 12.34
CA VAL A 136 -10.23 12.07 11.09
C VAL A 136 -11.00 13.40 11.14
N ARG A 137 -11.70 13.69 12.25
CA ARG A 137 -12.42 14.95 12.47
C ARG A 137 -11.49 16.16 12.41
N ALA A 138 -10.30 16.05 12.98
CA ALA A 138 -9.26 17.08 12.93
C ALA A 138 -8.49 17.12 11.59
N GLY A 139 -8.82 16.26 10.62
CA GLY A 139 -8.12 16.18 9.33
C GLY A 139 -6.68 15.69 9.42
N ARG A 140 -6.32 15.02 10.52
CA ARG A 140 -4.99 14.43 10.77
C ARG A 140 -4.86 13.12 9.99
N ASP A 141 -3.70 12.94 9.38
CA ASP A 141 -3.30 11.67 8.79
C ASP A 141 -1.85 11.34 9.23
N LYS A 142 -1.37 10.16 8.84
CA LYS A 142 -0.05 9.65 9.24
C LYS A 142 1.07 10.61 8.85
N TYR A 143 1.08 11.12 7.62
CA TYR A 143 2.19 11.94 7.11
C TYR A 143 2.08 13.39 7.57
N LYS A 144 0.86 13.94 7.68
CA LYS A 144 0.65 15.26 8.30
C LYS A 144 1.10 15.28 9.76
N THR A 145 0.77 14.23 10.52
CA THR A 145 1.18 14.13 11.92
C THR A 145 2.69 14.01 12.05
N LEU A 146 3.34 13.17 11.23
CA LEU A 146 4.80 13.08 11.20
C LEU A 146 5.47 14.44 10.91
N ARG A 147 4.95 15.17 9.92
CA ARG A 147 5.45 16.49 9.58
C ARG A 147 5.31 17.47 10.75
N MET A 148 4.17 17.43 11.45
CA MET A 148 3.86 18.31 12.58
C MET A 148 4.76 18.06 13.79
N ILE A 149 4.92 16.81 14.24
CA ILE A 149 5.73 16.48 15.44
C ILE A 149 7.25 16.64 15.22
N ARG A 150 7.67 16.80 13.97
CA ARG A 150 9.07 17.07 13.60
C ARG A 150 9.35 18.53 13.27
N GLN A 151 8.39 19.42 13.51
CA GLN A 151 8.62 20.86 13.45
C GLN A 151 9.49 21.30 14.62
N GLY A 152 10.15 22.46 14.46
CA GLY A 152 11.10 22.96 15.44
C GLY A 152 12.47 22.29 15.34
N ASN A 153 13.41 22.80 16.14
CA ASN A 153 14.76 22.24 16.19
C ASN A 153 14.80 21.02 17.15
N THR A 154 15.92 20.29 17.13
CA THR A 154 16.09 19.11 17.98
C THR A 154 15.99 19.44 19.47
N LYS A 155 16.55 20.56 19.92
CA LYS A 155 16.47 20.99 21.33
C LYS A 155 15.03 21.20 21.78
N GLN A 156 14.23 21.93 21.02
CA GLN A 156 12.83 22.21 21.36
C GLN A 156 12.01 20.92 21.49
N ARG A 157 12.20 19.96 20.57
CA ARG A 157 11.49 18.67 20.62
C ARG A 157 11.91 17.82 21.83
N ILE A 158 13.17 17.91 22.24
CA ILE A 158 13.66 17.27 23.48
C ILE A 158 13.07 17.96 24.70
N ASP A 159 13.11 19.30 24.75
CA ASP A 159 12.56 20.07 25.87
C ASP A 159 11.05 19.81 26.04
N GLU A 160 10.28 19.69 24.95
CA GLU A 160 8.86 19.28 24.98
C GLU A 160 8.69 17.87 25.55
N PHE A 161 9.49 16.91 25.08
CA PHE A 161 9.44 15.52 25.55
C PHE A 161 9.72 15.40 27.06
N GLU A 162 10.73 16.11 27.58
CA GLU A 162 11.06 16.12 29.01
C GLU A 162 9.99 16.80 29.89
N SER A 163 9.06 17.53 29.27
CA SER A 163 7.96 18.23 29.96
C SER A 163 6.63 17.47 29.98
N MET A 164 6.53 16.33 29.27
CA MET A 164 5.32 15.49 29.19
C MET A 164 5.19 14.54 30.38
#